data_AF-A0AAU9WH86-F1
#
_entry.id   AF-A0AAU9WH86-F1
#
_cell.length_a   1.000
_cell.length_b   1.000
_cell.length_c   1.000
_cell.angle_alpha   90.00
_cell.angle_beta   90.00
_cell.angle_gamma   90.00
#
_symmetry.space_group_name_H-M   'P 1'
#
loop_
_entity.id
_entity.type
_entity.pdbx_description
1 polymer ?
#
loop_
_entity_poly.entity_id
_entity_poly.type
_entity_poly.pdbx_seq_one_letter_code
_entity_poly.pdbx_strand_id
1 'polypeptide(L)'
;IRRKAIRTAAINRWPGNDIPNFKKNKVAVDELNDLVNDLKEDCSFPPLNFGKEGIKQHILDVLNERRRHKRKGHDYSQPDKRTLKRKVDQGTSSDSTSTDNDIGGSSSASGSSADHEEIGDSEETNNSGDTESVEESDENEDLDEDTAKLVVCVAFNAIQISQISRTQLQSSAKALKITTKKKEKNDLVKIVAEALVEKGFVKV
;
A
#
# COMPACT_ATOMS: atom_id res chain seq x y z
N ILE A 1 3.06 5.04 -6.13
CA ILE A 1 1.68 5.37 -5.62
C ILE A 1 1.72 6.58 -4.68
N ARG A 2 0.92 7.63 -4.93
CA ARG A 2 0.87 8.86 -4.10
C ARG A 2 0.04 8.70 -2.81
N ARG A 3 0.31 7.66 -2.01
CA ARG A 3 -0.45 7.34 -0.76
C ARG A 3 -0.50 8.49 0.25
N LYS A 4 0.54 9.33 0.29
CA LYS A 4 0.61 10.53 1.14
C LYS A 4 -0.39 11.62 0.70
N ALA A 5 -0.56 11.81 -0.61
CA ALA A 5 -1.53 12.75 -1.15
C ALA A 5 -2.95 12.31 -0.80
N ILE A 6 -3.28 11.02 -1.00
CA ILE A 6 -4.59 10.44 -0.63
C ILE A 6 -4.86 10.63 0.87
N ARG A 7 -3.88 10.35 1.73
CA ARG A 7 -4.01 10.56 3.18
C ARG A 7 -4.30 12.03 3.52
N THR A 8 -3.58 12.96 2.89
CA THR A 8 -3.74 14.39 3.14
C THR A 8 -5.12 14.87 2.69
N ALA A 9 -5.56 14.44 1.51
CA ALA A 9 -6.89 14.75 0.98
C ALA A 9 -8.01 14.22 1.88
N ALA A 10 -7.90 12.98 2.37
CA ALA A 10 -8.85 12.40 3.32
C ALA A 10 -8.91 13.17 4.65
N ILE A 11 -7.77 13.65 5.15
CA ILE A 11 -7.71 14.45 6.39
C ILE A 11 -8.36 15.83 6.17
N ASN A 12 -8.11 16.46 5.03
CA ASN A 12 -8.69 17.75 4.69
C ASN A 12 -10.22 17.66 4.50
N ARG A 13 -10.72 16.56 3.93
CA ARG A 13 -12.16 16.36 3.72
C ARG A 13 -12.92 16.11 5.03
N TRP A 14 -12.33 15.34 5.95
CA TRP A 14 -12.90 15.07 7.28
C TRP A 14 -11.91 15.48 8.38
N PRO A 15 -11.83 16.78 8.70
CA PRO A 15 -10.90 17.30 9.69
C PRO A 15 -11.30 16.92 11.11
N GLY A 16 -10.34 16.95 12.04
CA GLY A 16 -10.60 16.77 13.46
C GLY A 16 -11.16 15.39 13.84
N ASN A 17 -12.14 15.38 14.75
CA ASN A 17 -12.70 14.16 15.33
C ASN A 17 -14.00 13.70 14.65
N ASP A 18 -14.47 14.43 13.65
CA ASP A 18 -15.71 14.16 12.92
C ASP A 18 -15.45 13.20 11.78
N ILE A 19 -15.16 11.95 12.15
CA ILE A 19 -14.88 10.88 11.20
C ILE A 19 -16.20 10.22 10.81
N PRO A 20 -16.65 10.35 9.55
CA PRO A 20 -17.95 9.83 9.13
C PRO A 20 -18.01 8.30 9.20
N ASN A 21 -19.24 7.81 9.37
CA ASN A 21 -19.56 6.39 9.27
C ASN A 21 -20.31 6.10 7.96
N PHE A 22 -19.57 5.61 6.98
CA PHE A 22 -20.05 5.29 5.64
C PHE A 22 -21.08 4.15 5.60
N LYS A 23 -21.25 3.34 6.66
CA LYS A 23 -22.26 2.28 6.69
C LYS A 23 -23.69 2.80 6.86
N LYS A 24 -23.85 3.97 7.50
CA LYS A 24 -25.16 4.51 7.87
C LYS A 24 -25.51 5.80 7.12
N ASN A 25 -24.51 6.54 6.65
CA ASN A 25 -24.72 7.83 6.00
C ASN A 25 -24.43 7.72 4.49
N LYS A 26 -25.49 7.80 3.68
CA LYS A 26 -25.39 7.78 2.21
C LYS A 26 -24.66 9.00 1.66
N VAL A 27 -24.91 10.18 2.23
CA VAL A 27 -24.23 11.44 1.83
C VAL A 27 -22.72 11.31 1.98
N ALA A 28 -22.26 10.72 3.09
CA ALA A 28 -20.82 10.48 3.29
C ALA A 28 -20.23 9.47 2.29
N VAL A 29 -21.03 8.52 1.79
CA VAL A 29 -20.58 7.58 0.74
C VAL A 29 -20.42 8.31 -0.59
N ASP A 30 -21.33 9.23 -0.91
CA ASP A 30 -21.25 10.02 -2.13
C ASP A 30 -20.03 10.96 -2.08
N GLU A 31 -19.81 11.66 -0.96
CA GLU A 31 -18.60 12.47 -0.75
C GLU A 31 -17.29 11.66 -0.86
N LEU A 32 -17.32 10.39 -0.42
CA LEU A 32 -16.17 9.49 -0.57
C LEU A 32 -15.94 9.13 -2.04
N ASN A 33 -17.00 8.85 -2.79
CA ASN A 33 -16.88 8.53 -4.21
C ASN A 33 -16.41 9.74 -5.02
N ASP A 34 -16.88 10.95 -4.69
CA ASP A 34 -16.42 12.20 -5.30
C ASP A 34 -14.93 12.41 -5.06
N LEU A 35 -14.48 12.30 -3.80
CA LEU A 35 -13.06 12.40 -3.47
C LEU A 35 -12.21 11.34 -4.19
N VAL A 36 -12.72 10.12 -4.35
CA VAL A 36 -12.03 9.07 -5.10
C VAL A 36 -11.95 9.39 -6.59
N ASN A 37 -12.98 10.01 -7.17
CA ASN A 37 -12.97 10.43 -8.57
C ASN A 37 -11.94 11.53 -8.80
N ASP A 38 -11.89 12.54 -7.92
CA ASP A 38 -10.91 13.63 -7.98
C ASP A 38 -9.47 13.10 -7.86
N LEU A 39 -9.23 12.16 -6.95
CA LEU A 39 -7.91 11.58 -6.73
C LEU A 39 -7.50 10.55 -7.77
N LYS A 40 -8.43 10.04 -8.59
CA LYS A 40 -8.14 8.97 -9.55
C LYS A 40 -7.10 9.43 -10.56
N GLU A 41 -7.21 10.64 -11.08
CA GLU A 41 -6.35 11.13 -12.16
C GLU A 41 -4.89 11.22 -11.72
N ASP A 42 -4.65 11.74 -10.51
CA ASP A 42 -3.30 11.95 -10.00
C ASP A 42 -2.70 10.77 -9.23
N CYS A 43 -3.54 9.97 -8.58
CA CYS A 43 -3.10 8.96 -7.63
C CYS A 43 -3.33 7.53 -8.10
N SER A 44 -4.04 7.31 -9.22
CA SER A 44 -4.14 5.98 -9.80
C SER A 44 -2.77 5.53 -10.29
N PHE A 45 -2.50 4.24 -10.08
CA PHE A 45 -1.34 3.60 -10.64
C PHE A 45 -1.81 2.29 -11.29
N PRO A 46 -2.17 2.34 -12.59
CA PRO A 46 -2.63 1.18 -13.34
C PRO A 46 -1.73 -0.05 -13.20
N PRO A 47 -0.38 0.06 -13.20
CA PRO A 47 0.49 -1.12 -13.10
C PRO A 47 0.38 -1.87 -11.75
N LEU A 48 -0.02 -1.24 -10.64
CA LEU A 48 -0.31 -1.98 -9.39
C LEU A 48 -1.77 -2.41 -9.27
N ASN A 49 -2.55 -2.32 -10.36
CA ASN A 49 -4.01 -2.41 -10.31
C ASN A 49 -4.61 -1.45 -9.25
N PHE A 50 -3.91 -0.35 -8.97
CA PHE A 50 -4.29 0.62 -7.95
C PHE A 50 -5.19 1.68 -8.59
N GLY A 51 -6.46 1.30 -8.76
CA GLY A 51 -7.53 2.13 -9.32
C GLY A 51 -8.42 2.78 -8.26
N LYS A 52 -9.67 3.07 -8.63
CA LYS A 52 -10.68 3.68 -7.75
C LYS A 52 -10.85 2.90 -6.43
N GLU A 53 -10.97 1.58 -6.50
CA GLU A 53 -11.15 0.74 -5.31
C GLU A 53 -9.93 0.73 -4.40
N GLY A 54 -8.71 0.76 -4.97
CA GLY A 54 -7.48 0.86 -4.19
C GLY A 54 -7.38 2.19 -3.44
N ILE A 55 -7.76 3.29 -4.10
CA ILE A 55 -7.81 4.63 -3.49
C ILE A 55 -8.87 4.66 -2.38
N LYS A 56 -10.08 4.17 -2.67
CA LYS A 56 -11.20 4.09 -1.72
C LYS A 56 -10.82 3.29 -0.48
N GLN A 57 -10.24 2.11 -0.65
CA GLN A 57 -9.80 1.27 0.46
C GLN A 57 -8.73 1.99 1.30
N HIS A 58 -7.76 2.65 0.67
CA HIS A 58 -6.72 3.39 1.39
C HIS A 58 -7.29 4.58 2.19
N ILE A 59 -8.29 5.29 1.66
CA ILE A 59 -9.01 6.34 2.40
C ILE A 59 -9.72 5.74 3.62
N LEU A 60 -10.43 4.62 3.43
CA LEU A 60 -11.12 3.92 4.52
C LEU A 60 -10.14 3.46 5.60
N ASP A 61 -8.98 2.92 5.23
CA ASP A 61 -7.94 2.49 6.17
C ASP A 61 -7.40 3.68 6.99
N VAL A 62 -7.15 4.82 6.35
CA VAL A 62 -6.73 6.07 7.02
C VAL A 62 -7.79 6.51 8.04
N LEU A 63 -9.06 6.53 7.65
CA LEU A 63 -10.15 6.96 8.53
C LEU A 63 -10.41 5.95 9.65
N ASN A 64 -10.31 4.65 9.36
CA ASN A 64 -10.40 3.57 10.35
C ASN A 64 -9.31 3.70 11.41
N GLU A 65 -8.07 3.95 11.00
CA GLU A 65 -6.94 4.15 11.92
C GLU A 65 -7.15 5.40 12.78
N ARG A 66 -7.64 6.50 12.20
CA ARG A 66 -8.03 7.69 12.98
C ARG A 66 -9.12 7.37 14.01
N ARG A 67 -10.13 6.56 13.67
CA ARG A 67 -11.14 6.13 14.67
C ARG A 67 -10.51 5.28 15.77
N ARG A 68 -9.51 4.45 15.47
CA ARG A 68 -8.77 3.67 16.49
C ARG A 68 -8.01 4.58 17.44
N HIS A 69 -7.29 5.57 16.93
CA HIS A 69 -6.58 6.54 17.75
C HIS A 69 -7.51 7.43 18.58
N LYS A 70 -8.64 7.87 18.02
CA LYS A 70 -9.67 8.61 18.78
C LYS A 70 -10.18 7.80 19.98
N ARG A 71 -10.45 6.51 19.80
CA ARG A 71 -10.83 5.61 20.92
C ARG A 71 -9.73 5.45 21.96
N LYS A 72 -8.45 5.60 21.57
CA LYS A 72 -7.29 5.61 22.47
C LYS A 72 -7.06 6.98 23.14
N GLY A 73 -7.95 7.96 22.94
CA GLY A 73 -7.87 9.29 23.55
C GLY A 73 -7.06 10.32 22.74
N HIS A 74 -6.71 10.04 21.48
CA HIS A 74 -6.10 11.04 20.61
C HIS A 74 -7.15 12.04 20.12
N ASP A 75 -6.90 13.33 20.34
CA ASP A 75 -7.75 14.41 19.90
C ASP A 75 -7.16 15.09 18.65
N TYR A 76 -7.80 14.89 17.51
CA TYR A 76 -7.40 15.50 16.23
C TYR A 76 -7.84 16.96 16.08
N SER A 77 -8.65 17.50 17.01
CA SER A 77 -9.01 18.93 17.02
C SER A 77 -7.91 19.80 17.62
N GLN A 78 -7.05 19.21 18.44
CA GLN A 78 -5.93 19.89 19.07
C GLN A 78 -4.68 19.80 18.19
N PRO A 79 -3.89 20.88 18.07
CA PRO A 79 -2.59 20.80 17.42
C PRO A 79 -1.71 19.79 18.16
N ASP A 80 -0.93 18.99 17.42
CA ASP A 80 -0.06 17.97 17.97
C ASP A 80 0.84 18.58 19.07
N LYS A 81 0.83 18.00 20.27
CA LYS A 81 1.65 18.43 21.42
C LYS A 81 3.14 18.54 21.08
N ARG A 82 3.63 17.81 20.06
CA ARG A 82 5.01 17.94 19.55
C ARG A 82 5.30 19.27 18.86
N THR A 83 4.29 19.90 18.26
CA THR A 83 4.39 21.24 17.65
C THR A 83 4.28 22.36 18.68
N LEU A 84 3.56 22.13 19.78
CA LEU A 84 3.45 23.07 20.91
C LEU A 84 4.77 23.24 21.68
N LYS A 85 5.55 22.16 21.85
CA LYS A 85 6.87 22.22 22.51
C LYS A 85 7.92 23.06 21.77
N ARG A 86 7.72 23.34 20.47
CA ARG A 86 8.70 24.10 19.66
C ARG A 86 8.47 25.62 19.70
N LYS A 87 7.51 26.10 20.50
CA LYS A 87 7.15 27.53 20.64
C LYS A 87 7.38 28.13 22.02
N VAL A 88 8.05 27.46 22.95
CA VAL A 88 8.33 28.02 24.28
C VAL A 88 9.82 27.96 24.56
N ASP A 89 10.53 28.96 24.05
CA ASP A 89 11.80 29.41 24.63
C ASP A 89 11.70 30.91 24.85
N GLN A 90 11.02 31.28 25.93
CA GLN A 90 11.29 32.49 26.71
C GLN A 90 10.57 32.38 28.06
N GLY A 91 11.34 31.94 29.06
CA GLY A 91 11.26 32.37 30.46
C GLY A 91 10.00 32.02 31.25
N THR A 92 10.10 31.02 32.14
CA THR A 92 10.10 31.19 33.61
C THR A 92 9.95 29.83 34.32
N SER A 93 10.68 29.69 35.41
CA SER A 93 10.89 28.49 36.22
C SER A 93 9.82 28.26 37.29
N SER A 94 9.49 26.98 37.53
CA SER A 94 9.14 26.36 38.84
C SER A 94 8.71 24.92 38.54
N ASP A 95 9.55 23.91 38.76
CA ASP A 95 9.76 23.13 40.00
C ASP A 95 8.52 22.39 40.55
N SER A 96 8.76 21.13 40.94
CA SER A 96 7.97 20.19 41.79
C SER A 96 7.55 18.85 41.15
N THR A 97 8.43 17.86 41.36
CA THR A 97 8.24 16.56 42.07
C THR A 97 7.20 15.50 41.63
N SER A 98 7.78 14.35 41.24
CA SER A 98 7.47 12.93 41.53
C SER A 98 6.23 12.50 42.35
N THR A 99 5.59 11.41 41.91
CA THR A 99 5.38 10.19 42.73
C THR A 99 5.14 8.95 41.85
N ASP A 100 5.91 7.91 42.13
CA ASP A 100 5.74 6.52 41.72
C ASP A 100 4.47 5.89 42.29
N ASN A 101 3.94 4.87 41.60
CA ASN A 101 3.07 3.87 42.21
C ASN A 101 3.26 2.52 41.49
N ASP A 102 4.04 1.66 42.14
CA ASP A 102 4.06 0.21 41.97
C ASP A 102 2.97 -0.46 42.83
N ILE A 103 2.62 -1.70 42.45
CA ILE A 103 1.78 -2.75 43.08
C ILE A 103 0.74 -3.23 42.06
N GLY A 104 0.65 -4.49 41.62
CA GLY A 104 1.22 -5.75 42.08
C GLY A 104 0.20 -6.87 41.85
N GLY A 105 0.66 -8.07 41.46
CA GLY A 105 -0.13 -9.32 41.43
C GLY A 105 -0.50 -9.79 40.01
N SER A 106 0.31 -10.58 39.32
CA SER A 106 0.65 -12.01 39.50
C SER A 106 -0.33 -12.99 38.82
N SER A 107 0.27 -13.72 37.84
CA SER A 107 0.09 -15.15 37.52
C SER A 107 -1.30 -15.64 37.09
N SER A 108 -1.46 -16.47 36.04
CA SER A 108 -0.70 -17.70 35.78
C SER A 108 -1.02 -18.24 34.37
N ALA A 109 0.00 -18.83 33.74
CA ALA A 109 0.02 -20.16 33.08
C ALA A 109 -1.06 -20.49 32.02
N SER A 110 -0.83 -21.27 30.95
CA SER A 110 0.30 -21.97 30.33
C SER A 110 -0.37 -22.86 29.28
N GLY A 111 0.24 -23.09 28.12
CA GLY A 111 -0.27 -24.10 27.20
C GLY A 111 0.31 -24.04 25.80
N SER A 112 1.50 -24.64 25.64
CA SER A 112 2.02 -25.19 24.38
C SER A 112 0.95 -26.01 23.63
N SER A 113 1.01 -26.25 22.32
CA SER A 113 2.11 -26.87 21.60
C SER A 113 1.96 -26.72 20.08
N ALA A 114 3.11 -26.87 19.41
CA ALA A 114 3.23 -27.09 17.98
C ALA A 114 2.39 -28.27 17.50
N ASP A 115 1.91 -28.21 16.26
CA ASP A 115 1.92 -29.37 15.38
C ASP A 115 2.06 -28.93 13.92
N HIS A 116 2.97 -29.62 13.26
CA HIS A 116 3.44 -29.52 11.90
C HIS A 116 2.86 -30.73 11.17
N GLU A 117 2.06 -30.51 10.14
CA GLU A 117 1.66 -31.57 9.20
C GLU A 117 1.83 -31.02 7.78
N GLU A 118 2.89 -31.51 7.13
CA GLU A 118 3.03 -31.56 5.69
C GLU A 118 2.40 -32.89 5.22
N ILE A 119 1.57 -32.86 4.18
CA ILE A 119 1.19 -33.96 3.25
C ILE A 119 0.52 -33.19 2.07
N GLY A 120 1.06 -33.20 0.85
CA GLY A 120 0.97 -34.31 -0.12
C GLY A 120 -0.47 -34.39 -0.65
N ASP A 121 -0.82 -34.56 -1.91
CA ASP A 121 -0.15 -34.85 -3.17
C ASP A 121 -1.32 -34.95 -4.20
N SER A 122 -1.04 -34.75 -5.50
CA SER A 122 -1.82 -35.30 -6.63
C SER A 122 -3.30 -34.84 -6.82
N GLU A 123 -3.89 -34.68 -8.01
CA GLU A 123 -3.52 -34.95 -9.39
C GLU A 123 -4.58 -34.30 -10.33
N GLU A 124 -4.15 -34.09 -11.58
CA GLU A 124 -4.90 -34.14 -12.85
C GLU A 124 -6.26 -33.41 -13.06
N THR A 125 -6.33 -32.63 -14.14
CA THR A 125 -6.85 -33.13 -15.43
C THR A 125 -6.79 -32.04 -16.52
N ASN A 126 -6.08 -32.36 -17.60
CA ASN A 126 -6.47 -32.28 -19.02
C ASN A 126 -7.30 -31.04 -19.44
N ASN A 127 -6.96 -30.26 -20.46
CA ASN A 127 -6.77 -30.71 -21.83
C ASN A 127 -6.55 -29.50 -22.77
N SER A 128 -5.84 -29.75 -23.87
CA SER A 128 -6.01 -29.24 -25.24
C SER A 128 -6.05 -27.74 -25.53
N GLY A 129 -5.16 -27.30 -26.42
CA GLY A 129 -5.22 -25.99 -27.04
C GLY A 129 -3.96 -25.64 -27.84
N ASP A 130 -3.64 -26.50 -28.80
CA ASP A 130 -2.68 -26.28 -29.86
C ASP A 130 -2.96 -24.95 -30.60
N THR A 131 -2.01 -24.02 -30.58
CA THR A 131 -1.94 -22.85 -31.49
C THR A 131 -0.48 -22.38 -31.57
N GLU A 132 0.20 -22.96 -32.54
CA GLU A 132 1.14 -22.35 -33.48
C GLU A 132 1.36 -20.82 -33.32
N SER A 133 2.64 -20.46 -33.19
CA SER A 133 3.32 -19.33 -33.88
C SER A 133 2.90 -17.89 -33.54
N VAL A 134 3.84 -17.10 -33.01
CA VAL A 134 4.69 -16.15 -33.77
C VAL A 134 5.68 -15.58 -32.75
N GLU A 135 6.94 -15.98 -32.86
CA GLU A 135 8.05 -15.27 -32.21
C GLU A 135 8.38 -14.07 -33.11
N GLU A 136 7.84 -12.90 -32.74
CA GLU A 136 8.28 -11.63 -33.29
C GLU A 136 9.48 -11.18 -32.46
N SER A 137 10.66 -11.50 -33.00
CA SER A 137 11.96 -11.02 -32.52
C SER A 137 12.14 -9.58 -32.99
N ASP A 138 11.61 -8.61 -32.23
CA ASP A 138 11.99 -7.20 -32.39
C ASP A 138 13.29 -6.96 -31.62
N GLU A 139 14.32 -6.54 -32.35
CA GLU A 139 15.60 -6.03 -31.85
C GLU A 139 15.37 -4.72 -31.08
N ASN A 140 14.82 -4.81 -29.88
CA ASN A 140 14.78 -3.70 -28.94
C ASN A 140 16.09 -3.68 -28.17
N GLU A 141 16.65 -2.49 -27.94
CA GLU A 141 17.76 -2.31 -27.00
C GLU A 141 17.31 -2.83 -25.63
N ASP A 142 17.69 -4.07 -25.33
CA ASP A 142 17.33 -4.74 -24.07
C ASP A 142 17.77 -3.83 -22.91
N LEU A 143 16.81 -3.45 -22.06
CA LEU A 143 17.14 -2.74 -20.83
C LEU A 143 18.10 -3.61 -20.01
N ASP A 144 19.22 -3.02 -19.58
CA ASP A 144 20.15 -3.71 -18.72
C ASP A 144 19.44 -4.16 -17.42
N GLU A 145 19.86 -5.30 -16.89
CA GLU A 145 19.11 -5.96 -15.83
C GLU A 145 19.03 -5.10 -14.54
N ASP A 146 20.05 -4.29 -14.28
CA ASP A 146 20.10 -3.43 -13.10
C ASP A 146 19.20 -2.20 -13.27
N THR A 147 19.13 -1.61 -14.46
CA THR A 147 18.15 -0.58 -14.81
C THR A 147 16.73 -1.12 -14.76
N ALA A 148 16.47 -2.32 -15.28
CA ALA A 148 15.15 -2.95 -15.20
C ALA A 148 14.71 -3.15 -13.73
N LYS A 149 15.61 -3.62 -12.86
CA LYS A 149 15.37 -3.73 -11.42
C LYS A 149 15.07 -2.37 -10.80
N LEU A 150 15.84 -1.33 -11.15
CA LEU A 150 15.66 0.03 -10.64
C LEU A 150 14.30 0.60 -11.05
N VAL A 151 13.95 0.53 -12.33
CA VAL A 151 12.66 0.98 -12.89
C VAL A 151 11.50 0.35 -12.13
N VAL A 152 11.54 -0.97 -11.95
CA VAL A 152 10.50 -1.72 -11.24
C VAL A 152 10.46 -1.35 -9.75
N CYS A 153 11.60 -1.20 -9.08
CA CYS A 153 11.63 -0.77 -7.68
C CYS A 153 11.02 0.62 -7.50
N VAL A 154 11.36 1.58 -8.37
CA VAL A 154 10.80 2.93 -8.36
C VAL A 154 9.30 2.91 -8.61
N ALA A 155 8.84 2.20 -9.64
CA ALA A 155 7.42 2.08 -9.98
C ALA A 155 6.57 1.51 -8.83
N PHE A 156 7.10 0.53 -8.10
CA PHE A 156 6.40 -0.16 -7.02
C PHE A 156 6.65 0.45 -5.63
N ASN A 157 7.45 1.53 -5.54
CA ASN A 157 7.92 2.10 -4.28
C ASN A 157 8.58 1.06 -3.35
N ALA A 158 9.40 0.18 -3.90
CA ALA A 158 10.15 -0.84 -3.16
C ALA A 158 11.64 -0.44 -3.05
N ILE A 159 12.29 -0.89 -1.98
CA ILE A 159 13.74 -0.68 -1.79
C ILE A 159 14.53 -1.73 -2.57
N GLN A 160 14.00 -2.95 -2.65
CA GLN A 160 14.64 -4.09 -3.29
C GLN A 160 13.63 -4.91 -4.08
N ILE A 161 14.09 -5.58 -5.12
CA ILE A 161 13.26 -6.46 -5.96
C ILE A 161 12.68 -7.64 -5.19
N SER A 162 13.31 -8.04 -4.08
CA SER A 162 12.82 -9.08 -3.16
C SER A 162 11.48 -8.72 -2.52
N GLN A 163 11.22 -7.43 -2.29
CA GLN A 163 9.98 -6.93 -1.69
C GLN A 163 8.79 -6.96 -2.66
N ILE A 164 9.05 -7.11 -3.96
CA ILE A 164 8.03 -7.20 -5.00
C ILE A 164 7.78 -8.67 -5.29
N SER A 165 6.54 -9.13 -5.07
CA SER A 165 6.18 -10.52 -5.30
C SER A 165 6.00 -10.80 -6.79
N ARG A 166 6.21 -12.06 -7.20
CA ARG A 166 5.93 -12.52 -8.56
C ARG A 166 4.47 -12.24 -8.97
N THR A 167 3.54 -12.41 -8.04
CA THR A 167 2.12 -12.14 -8.24
C THR A 167 1.84 -10.66 -8.52
N GLN A 168 2.56 -9.74 -7.86
CA GLN A 168 2.44 -8.30 -8.13
C GLN A 168 2.94 -7.96 -9.55
N LEU A 169 4.06 -8.55 -9.98
CA LEU A 169 4.56 -8.38 -11.35
C LEU A 169 3.59 -8.94 -12.40
N GLN A 170 3.02 -10.12 -12.15
CA GLN A 170 1.99 -10.70 -13.02
C GLN A 170 0.72 -9.84 -13.08
N SER A 171 0.28 -9.31 -11.94
CA SER A 171 -0.86 -8.38 -11.89
C SER A 171 -0.57 -7.11 -12.69
N SER A 172 0.67 -6.61 -12.63
CA SER A 172 1.11 -5.46 -13.42
C SER A 172 1.16 -5.75 -14.90
N ALA A 173 1.75 -6.88 -15.28
CA ALA A 173 1.77 -7.31 -16.68
C ALA A 173 0.36 -7.42 -17.26
N LYS A 174 -0.59 -8.01 -16.51
CA LYS A 174 -2.01 -8.04 -16.90
C LYS A 174 -2.61 -6.64 -17.07
N ALA A 175 -2.36 -5.73 -16.12
CA ALA A 175 -2.84 -4.35 -16.20
C ALA A 175 -2.22 -3.59 -17.39
N LEU A 176 -0.98 -3.95 -17.75
CA LEU A 176 -0.26 -3.45 -18.91
C LEU A 176 -0.61 -4.19 -20.22
N LYS A 177 -1.55 -5.16 -20.19
CA LYS A 177 -1.95 -5.98 -21.35
C LYS A 177 -0.80 -6.80 -21.96
N ILE A 178 0.15 -7.25 -21.15
CA ILE A 178 1.28 -8.07 -21.57
C ILE A 178 1.00 -9.54 -21.25
N THR A 179 1.26 -10.41 -22.21
CA THR A 179 1.11 -11.86 -22.03
C THR A 179 2.33 -12.45 -21.34
N THR A 180 2.16 -12.91 -20.10
CA THR A 180 3.23 -13.54 -19.33
C THR A 180 2.97 -15.04 -19.13
N LYS A 181 3.27 -15.87 -20.14
CA LYS A 181 3.22 -17.34 -20.00
C LYS A 181 4.41 -17.81 -19.16
N LYS A 182 4.18 -18.33 -17.95
CA LYS A 182 5.14 -19.03 -17.04
C LYS A 182 6.59 -18.48 -16.91
N LYS A 183 6.89 -17.23 -17.28
CA LYS A 183 8.24 -16.65 -17.24
C LYS A 183 8.79 -16.52 -15.82
N GLU A 184 10.10 -16.60 -15.58
CA GLU A 184 10.68 -16.48 -14.23
C GLU A 184 10.54 -15.06 -13.65
N LYS A 185 10.91 -14.86 -12.37
CA LYS A 185 10.73 -13.54 -11.73
C LYS A 185 11.57 -12.46 -12.43
N ASN A 186 12.81 -12.75 -12.81
CA ASN A 186 13.69 -11.79 -13.46
C ASN A 186 13.21 -11.43 -14.87
N ASP A 187 12.72 -12.39 -15.64
CA ASP A 187 12.10 -12.13 -16.95
C ASP A 187 10.88 -11.21 -16.82
N LEU A 188 10.04 -11.44 -15.80
CA LEU A 188 8.89 -10.57 -15.52
C LEU A 188 9.34 -9.15 -15.17
N VAL A 189 10.49 -8.99 -14.50
CA VAL A 189 11.03 -7.67 -14.17
C VAL A 189 11.43 -6.92 -15.44
N LYS A 190 12.15 -7.56 -16.37
CA LYS A 190 12.55 -6.93 -17.64
C LYS A 190 11.35 -6.48 -18.46
N ILE A 191 10.43 -7.41 -18.70
CA ILE A 191 9.23 -7.15 -19.53
C ILE A 191 8.34 -6.07 -18.90
N VAL A 192 8.16 -6.10 -17.59
CA VAL A 192 7.38 -5.06 -16.90
C VAL A 192 8.13 -3.73 -16.90
N ALA A 193 9.46 -3.72 -16.75
CA ALA A 193 10.27 -2.50 -16.81
C ALA A 193 10.15 -1.82 -18.18
N GLU A 194 10.35 -2.56 -19.27
CA GLU A 194 10.23 -2.06 -20.64
C GLU A 194 8.87 -1.41 -20.87
N ALA A 195 7.79 -2.13 -20.54
CA ALA A 195 6.44 -1.60 -20.70
C ALA A 195 6.11 -0.41 -19.78
N LEU A 196 6.78 -0.28 -18.63
CA LEU A 196 6.65 0.89 -17.76
C LEU A 196 7.31 2.13 -18.36
N VAL A 197 8.45 1.95 -19.03
CA VAL A 197 9.18 3.02 -19.73
C VAL A 197 8.43 3.42 -21.00
N GLU A 198 8.03 2.45 -21.82
CA GLU A 198 7.31 2.67 -23.08
C GLU A 198 6.01 3.46 -22.86
N LYS A 199 5.26 3.13 -21.80
CA LYS A 199 4.01 3.84 -21.46
C LYS A 199 4.23 5.13 -20.67
N GLY A 200 5.48 5.52 -20.42
CA GLY A 200 5.86 6.77 -19.76
C GLY A 200 5.54 6.82 -18.26
N PHE A 201 5.35 5.68 -17.60
CA PHE A 201 5.17 5.63 -16.14
C PHE A 201 6.48 5.93 -15.39
N VAL A 202 7.62 5.58 -16.00
CA VAL A 202 8.96 5.86 -15.51
C VAL A 202 9.78 6.46 -16.67
N LYS A 203 10.54 7.52 -16.39
CA LYS A 203 11.50 8.09 -17.33
C LYS A 203 12.89 7.63 -16.91
N VAL A 204 13.61 7.00 -17.82
CA VAL A 204 15.02 6.59 -17.68
C VAL A 204 15.89 7.69 -18.25
#